data_AF-A0A1K1XZ12-F1
#
_entry.id   AF-A0A1K1XZ12-F1
#
_cell.length_a   1.000
_cell.length_b   1.000
_cell.length_c   1.000
_cell.angle_alpha   90.00
_cell.angle_beta   90.00
_cell.angle_gamma   90.00
#
_symmetry.space_group_name_H-M   'P 1'
#
loop_
_entity.id
_entity.type
_entity.pdbx_description
1 polymer ?
#
loop_
_entity_poly.entity_id
_entity_poly.type
_entity_poly.pdbx_seq_one_letter_code
_entity_poly.pdbx_strand_id
1 'polypeptide(L)'
;MKQQQGGINLLELLLALAILAILLGVAVPAATRQFEAHHQTAELNRLLAVIHHGRQLASLRGESLLLCPSHRGQSCQSSAAATGNLLLITESGEPLAFFNGQGHGISFPAHEVVLRPLPRRGTGATLLPCTGFRQQAPRAITLSATGRTRINDTPPTSLINRCND
;
A
#
# COMPACT_ATOMS: atom_id res chain seq x y z
N MET A 1 -5.72 56.07 -27.98
CA MET A 1 -6.12 54.64 -27.94
C MET A 1 -6.98 54.42 -26.70
N LYS A 2 -8.29 54.22 -26.86
CA LYS A 2 -9.27 54.17 -25.75
C LYS A 2 -9.56 52.70 -25.45
N GLN A 3 -9.00 52.20 -24.36
CA GLN A 3 -9.27 50.84 -23.86
C GLN A 3 -10.73 50.81 -23.35
N GLN A 4 -11.60 50.08 -24.03
CA GLN A 4 -12.93 49.77 -23.51
C GLN A 4 -12.74 48.73 -22.40
N GLN A 5 -12.81 49.18 -21.15
CA GLN A 5 -12.97 48.29 -20.00
C GLN A 5 -14.38 47.68 -20.09
N GLY A 6 -14.49 46.50 -20.70
CA GLY A 6 -15.74 45.75 -20.75
C GLY A 6 -16.10 45.28 -19.34
N GLY A 7 -17.20 45.79 -18.79
CA GLY A 7 -17.75 45.32 -17.52
C GLY A 7 -18.43 43.96 -17.72
N ILE A 8 -18.13 43.01 -16.84
CA ILE A 8 -18.74 41.67 -16.84
C ILE A 8 -20.22 41.82 -16.49
N ASN A 9 -21.12 41.23 -17.28
CA ASN A 9 -22.55 41.21 -17.00
C ASN A 9 -22.85 40.19 -15.89
N LEU A 10 -23.78 40.50 -14.98
CA LEU A 10 -24.25 39.56 -13.95
C LEU A 10 -24.68 38.21 -14.55
N LEU A 11 -25.35 38.25 -15.71
CA LEU A 11 -25.79 37.04 -16.42
C LEU A 11 -24.61 36.19 -16.91
N GLU A 12 -23.54 36.83 -17.37
CA GLU A 12 -22.33 36.14 -17.85
C GLU A 12 -21.60 35.45 -16.70
N LEU A 13 -21.50 36.11 -15.54
CA LEU A 13 -20.95 35.50 -14.34
C LEU A 13 -21.78 34.30 -13.87
N LEU A 14 -23.12 34.44 -13.86
CA LEU A 14 -24.01 33.34 -13.48
C LEU A 14 -23.90 32.15 -14.44
N LEU A 15 -23.78 32.41 -15.75
CA LEU A 15 -23.58 31.36 -16.74
C LEU A 15 -22.22 30.67 -16.58
N ALA A 16 -21.15 31.43 -16.37
CA ALA A 16 -19.82 30.88 -16.13
C ALA A 16 -19.79 30.01 -14.87
N LEU A 17 -20.42 30.46 -13.78
CA LEU A 17 -20.55 29.69 -12.55
C LEU A 17 -21.41 28.43 -12.73
N ALA A 18 -22.49 28.51 -13.50
CA ALA A 18 -23.32 27.34 -13.82
C ALA A 18 -22.53 26.27 -14.58
N ILE A 19 -21.76 26.67 -15.60
CA ILE A 19 -20.89 25.75 -16.35
C ILE A 19 -19.81 25.18 -15.43
N LEU A 20 -19.16 26.02 -14.62
CA LEU A 20 -18.14 25.58 -13.68
C LEU A 20 -18.68 24.54 -12.68
N ALA A 21 -19.89 24.75 -12.16
CA ALA A 21 -20.54 23.82 -11.23
C ALA A 21 -20.78 22.44 -11.88
N ILE A 22 -21.24 22.42 -13.13
CA ILE A 22 -21.43 21.18 -13.89
C ILE A 22 -20.09 20.46 -14.10
N LEU A 23 -19.05 21.20 -14.49
CA LEU A 23 -17.70 20.63 -14.70
C LEU A 23 -17.13 20.04 -13.41
N LEU A 24 -17.23 20.75 -12.28
CA LEU A 24 -16.75 20.27 -10.99
C LEU A 24 -17.49 19.01 -10.53
N GLY A 25 -18.78 18.89 -10.83
CA GLY A 25 -19.57 17.70 -10.53
C GLY A 25 -19.02 16.40 -11.14
N VAL A 26 -18.30 16.48 -12.27
CA VAL A 26 -17.68 15.33 -12.93
C VAL A 26 -16.18 15.24 -12.61
N ALA A 27 -15.48 16.38 -12.59
CA ALA A 27 -14.03 16.43 -12.41
C ALA A 27 -13.61 15.97 -11.00
N VAL A 28 -14.31 16.40 -9.96
CA VAL A 28 -13.99 16.06 -8.56
C VAL A 28 -14.06 14.55 -8.30
N PRO A 29 -15.17 13.83 -8.57
CA PRO A 29 -15.22 12.39 -8.33
C PRO A 29 -14.26 11.59 -9.24
N ALA A 30 -13.94 12.08 -10.44
CA ALA A 30 -12.94 11.44 -11.29
C ALA A 30 -11.53 11.57 -10.69
N ALA A 31 -11.18 12.76 -10.19
CA ALA A 31 -9.89 13.01 -9.54
C ALA A 31 -9.71 12.17 -8.27
N THR A 32 -10.74 12.07 -7.41
CA THR A 32 -10.65 11.26 -6.17
C THR A 32 -10.38 9.79 -6.46
N ARG A 33 -11.03 9.21 -7.48
CA ARG A 33 -10.75 7.83 -7.90
C ARG A 33 -9.32 7.64 -8.38
N GLN A 34 -8.76 8.59 -9.11
CA GLN A 34 -7.37 8.51 -9.58
C GLN A 34 -6.38 8.58 -8.41
N PHE A 35 -6.59 9.50 -7.46
CA PHE A 35 -5.73 9.60 -6.28
C PHE A 35 -5.71 8.30 -5.47
N GLU A 36 -6.88 7.70 -5.21
CA GLU A 36 -6.97 6.39 -4.53
C GLU A 36 -6.19 5.30 -5.28
N ALA A 37 -6.21 5.29 -6.62
CA ALA A 37 -5.49 4.29 -7.41
C ALA A 37 -3.98 4.47 -7.29
N HIS A 38 -3.52 5.73 -7.27
CA HIS A 38 -2.13 6.06 -7.06
C HIS A 38 -1.65 5.66 -5.66
N HIS A 39 -2.44 5.95 -4.62
CA HIS A 39 -2.12 5.53 -3.25
C HIS A 39 -2.04 4.01 -3.11
N GLN A 40 -3.01 3.27 -3.67
CA GLN A 40 -3.01 1.82 -3.63
C GLN A 40 -1.77 1.23 -4.35
N THR A 41 -1.44 1.78 -5.53
CA THR A 41 -0.29 1.32 -6.32
C THR A 41 1.04 1.66 -5.65
N ALA A 42 1.14 2.83 -5.02
CA ALA A 42 2.31 3.23 -4.25
C ALA A 42 2.56 2.28 -3.06
N GLU A 43 1.50 1.91 -2.33
CA GLU A 43 1.62 0.98 -1.21
C GLU A 43 2.01 -0.44 -1.65
N LEU A 44 1.46 -0.92 -2.76
CA LEU A 44 1.88 -2.19 -3.37
C LEU A 44 3.37 -2.18 -3.75
N ASN A 45 3.82 -1.11 -4.41
CA ASN A 45 5.22 -0.98 -4.80
C ASN A 45 6.15 -0.89 -3.58
N ARG A 46 5.71 -0.20 -2.52
CA ARG A 46 6.44 -0.16 -1.24
C ARG A 46 6.60 -1.56 -0.66
N LEU A 47 5.52 -2.32 -0.55
CA LEU A 47 5.54 -3.69 -0.04
C LEU A 47 6.43 -4.61 -0.88
N LEU A 48 6.36 -4.51 -2.21
CA LEU A 48 7.25 -5.24 -3.12
C LEU A 48 8.71 -4.89 -2.82
N ALA A 49 9.05 -3.61 -2.69
CA ALA A 49 10.40 -3.17 -2.38
C ALA A 49 10.89 -3.73 -1.03
N VAL A 50 10.05 -3.72 0.02
CA VAL A 50 10.37 -4.29 1.33
C VAL A 50 10.67 -5.79 1.24
N ILE A 51 9.82 -6.55 0.54
CA ILE A 51 10.01 -8.00 0.37
C ILE A 51 11.27 -8.31 -0.44
N HIS A 52 11.50 -7.58 -1.53
CA HIS A 52 12.70 -7.73 -2.36
C HIS A 52 13.97 -7.41 -1.56
N HIS A 53 13.95 -6.31 -0.80
CA HIS A 53 15.05 -5.92 0.06
C HIS A 53 15.33 -7.00 1.11
N GLY A 54 14.32 -7.45 1.86
CA GLY A 54 14.47 -8.49 2.87
C GLY A 54 14.99 -9.80 2.29
N ARG A 55 14.56 -10.17 1.09
CA ARG A 55 15.04 -11.38 0.40
C ARG A 55 16.50 -11.25 -0.03
N GLN A 56 16.90 -10.11 -0.58
CA GLN A 56 18.29 -9.84 -0.92
C GLN A 56 19.15 -9.89 0.34
N LEU A 57 18.68 -9.29 1.44
CA LEU A 57 19.39 -9.28 2.71
C LEU A 57 19.55 -10.68 3.31
N ALA A 58 18.49 -11.50 3.28
CA ALA A 58 18.54 -12.90 3.71
C ALA A 58 19.58 -13.67 2.89
N SER A 59 19.58 -13.50 1.56
CA SER A 59 20.55 -14.15 0.68
C SER A 59 21.99 -13.67 0.89
N LEU A 60 22.19 -12.37 1.17
CA LEU A 60 23.51 -11.79 1.44
C LEU A 60 24.07 -12.26 2.78
N ARG A 61 23.22 -12.40 3.81
CA ARG A 61 23.63 -12.91 5.13
C ARG A 61 23.71 -14.43 5.20
N GLY A 62 23.05 -15.15 4.28
CA GLY A 62 23.00 -16.61 4.30
C GLY A 62 22.10 -17.19 5.39
N GLU A 63 21.27 -16.37 6.03
CA GLU A 63 20.35 -16.78 7.11
C GLU A 63 18.90 -16.37 6.81
N SER A 64 17.94 -17.02 7.46
CA SER A 64 16.53 -16.64 7.33
C SER A 64 16.24 -15.36 8.10
N LEU A 65 15.39 -14.51 7.54
CA LEU A 65 14.92 -13.29 8.18
C LEU A 65 13.40 -13.36 8.35
N LEU A 66 12.87 -12.72 9.38
CA LEU A 66 11.43 -12.57 9.59
C LEU A 66 11.01 -11.14 9.29
N LEU A 67 9.96 -11.00 8.49
CA LEU A 67 9.29 -9.74 8.23
C LEU A 67 8.00 -9.71 9.03
N CYS A 68 7.89 -8.77 9.94
CA CYS A 68 6.77 -8.64 10.87
C CYS A 68 6.33 -7.18 11.00
N PRO A 69 5.10 -6.90 11.45
CA PRO A 69 4.68 -5.54 11.78
C PRO A 69 5.36 -5.03 13.06
N SER A 70 5.65 -3.73 13.16
CA SER A 70 6.24 -3.10 14.36
C SER A 70 5.88 -1.63 14.49
N HIS A 71 5.61 -1.13 15.71
CA HIS A 71 5.32 0.30 15.90
C HIS A 71 6.57 1.18 15.87
N ARG A 72 7.67 0.71 16.47
CA ARG A 72 8.88 1.51 16.71
C ARG A 72 10.17 0.89 16.17
N GLY A 73 10.07 -0.21 15.41
CA GLY A 73 11.22 -0.89 14.83
C GLY A 73 12.13 -1.61 15.85
N GLN A 74 11.62 -1.84 17.06
CA GLN A 74 12.37 -2.51 18.14
C GLN A 74 11.98 -3.98 18.30
N SER A 75 10.71 -4.31 18.08
CA SER A 75 10.19 -5.68 18.20
C SER A 75 8.97 -5.89 17.32
N CYS A 76 8.71 -7.16 16.97
CA CYS A 76 7.51 -7.55 16.26
C CYS A 76 6.27 -7.38 17.15
N GLN A 77 5.26 -6.68 16.64
CA GLN A 77 4.01 -6.40 17.33
C GLN A 77 2.86 -6.56 16.34
N SER A 78 2.03 -7.59 16.53
CA SER A 78 0.88 -7.85 15.66
C SER A 78 -0.11 -6.68 15.58
N SER A 79 -0.25 -5.90 16.66
CA SER A 79 -1.10 -4.70 16.68
C SER A 79 -0.59 -3.56 15.78
N ALA A 80 0.70 -3.58 15.40
CA ALA A 80 1.25 -2.63 14.45
C ALA A 80 0.88 -2.95 12.99
N ALA A 81 0.21 -4.08 12.75
CA ALA A 81 -0.32 -4.40 11.42
C ALA A 81 -1.24 -3.29 10.90
N ALA A 82 -1.98 -2.60 11.78
CA ALA A 82 -2.89 -1.52 11.41
C ALA A 82 -2.20 -0.24 10.89
N THR A 83 -0.94 0.00 11.29
CA THR A 83 -0.18 1.19 10.84
C THR A 83 0.60 0.96 9.54
N GLY A 84 0.75 -0.31 9.14
CA GLY A 84 1.49 -0.70 7.94
C GLY A 84 3.01 -0.65 8.09
N ASN A 85 3.50 -0.40 9.31
CA ASN A 85 4.91 -0.38 9.64
C ASN A 85 5.47 -1.79 9.70
N LEU A 86 6.63 -2.02 9.08
CA LEU A 86 7.27 -3.33 8.99
C LEU A 86 8.68 -3.28 9.56
N LEU A 87 9.06 -4.36 10.23
CA LEU A 87 10.40 -4.58 10.75
C LEU A 87 10.93 -5.90 10.19
N LEU A 88 12.16 -5.85 9.73
CA LEU A 88 12.93 -7.02 9.34
C LEU A 88 13.85 -7.39 10.49
N ILE A 89 13.70 -8.61 11.00
CA ILE A 89 14.52 -9.16 12.08
C ILE A 89 15.21 -10.46 11.66
N THR A 90 16.25 -10.85 12.37
CA THR A 90 16.83 -12.19 12.30
C THR A 90 15.98 -13.21 13.07
N GLU A 91 16.27 -14.51 12.92
CA GLU A 91 15.68 -15.55 13.79
C GLU A 91 16.02 -15.37 15.28
N SER A 92 17.12 -14.66 15.61
CA SER A 92 17.48 -14.30 16.98
C SER A 92 16.74 -13.07 17.52
N GLY A 93 15.93 -12.39 16.70
CA GLY A 93 15.18 -11.20 17.09
C GLY A 93 15.96 -9.88 16.98
N GLU A 94 17.11 -9.87 16.30
CA GLU A 94 17.89 -8.65 16.08
C GLU A 94 17.25 -7.79 14.98
N PRO A 95 16.96 -6.50 15.23
CA PRO A 95 16.38 -5.62 14.22
C PRO A 95 17.41 -5.21 13.17
N LEU A 96 17.09 -5.46 11.90
CA LEU A 96 17.97 -5.15 10.76
C LEU A 96 17.52 -3.92 9.99
N ALA A 97 16.22 -3.77 9.74
CA ALA A 97 15.67 -2.69 8.95
C ALA A 97 14.22 -2.40 9.31
N PHE A 98 13.87 -1.13 9.44
CA PHE A 98 12.52 -0.66 9.73
C PHE A 98 11.96 0.12 8.54
N PHE A 99 10.71 -0.19 8.16
CA PHE A 99 10.02 0.39 7.03
C PHE A 99 8.71 1.02 7.49
N ASN A 100 8.63 2.34 7.40
CA ASN A 100 7.41 3.07 7.70
C ASN A 100 6.32 2.73 6.68
N GLY A 101 5.11 2.52 7.20
CA GLY A 101 3.88 2.40 6.42
C GLY A 101 3.32 3.75 6.01
N GLN A 102 2.30 3.71 5.14
CA GLN A 102 1.57 4.89 4.67
C GLN A 102 0.24 5.08 5.42
N GLY A 103 0.17 4.65 6.70
CA GLY A 103 -1.04 4.75 7.53
C GLY A 103 -2.17 3.79 7.14
N HIS A 104 -1.87 2.78 6.33
CA HIS A 104 -2.81 1.72 5.95
C HIS A 104 -2.37 0.40 6.56
N GLY A 105 -3.34 -0.37 7.06
CA GLY A 105 -3.07 -1.67 7.65
C GLY A 105 -2.54 -2.68 6.63
N ILE A 106 -1.87 -3.73 7.09
CA ILE A 106 -1.45 -4.87 6.27
C ILE A 106 -1.95 -6.14 6.95
N SER A 107 -2.72 -6.93 6.21
CA SER A 107 -3.22 -8.22 6.66
C SER A 107 -2.23 -9.33 6.29
N PHE A 108 -1.85 -10.11 7.30
CA PHE A 108 -0.93 -11.23 7.21
C PHE A 108 -1.65 -12.56 7.40
N PRO A 109 -1.19 -13.65 6.74
CA PRO A 109 -1.74 -14.98 6.98
C PRO A 109 -1.34 -15.53 8.35
N ALA A 110 -0.11 -15.24 8.81
CA ALA A 110 0.48 -15.80 10.04
C ALA A 110 1.14 -14.73 10.94
N HIS A 111 0.72 -13.46 10.86
CA HIS A 111 1.32 -12.29 11.55
C HIS A 111 2.79 -11.97 11.22
N GLU A 112 3.49 -12.87 10.53
CA GLU A 112 4.86 -12.69 10.05
C GLU A 112 5.07 -13.45 8.73
N VAL A 113 6.14 -13.10 8.02
CA VAL A 113 6.60 -13.78 6.81
C VAL A 113 8.07 -14.12 6.93
N VAL A 114 8.39 -15.41 6.83
CA VAL A 114 9.78 -15.88 6.87
C VAL A 114 10.38 -15.83 5.47
N LEU A 115 11.45 -15.06 5.31
CA LEU A 115 12.23 -14.91 4.10
C LEU A 115 13.49 -15.78 4.22
N ARG A 116 13.55 -16.85 3.42
CA ARG A 116 14.70 -17.75 3.41
C ARG A 116 15.72 -17.39 2.32
N PRO A 117 17.03 -17.58 2.56
CA PRO A 117 18.06 -17.38 1.56
C PRO A 117 17.94 -18.43 0.44
N LEU A 118 18.27 -18.04 -0.79
CA LEU A 118 18.39 -19.02 -1.88
C LEU A 118 19.58 -19.96 -1.62
N PRO A 119 19.49 -21.26 -2.01
CA PRO A 119 18.43 -21.91 -2.77
C PRO A 119 17.30 -22.49 -1.90
N ARG A 120 17.26 -22.21 -0.59
CA ARG A 120 16.24 -22.78 0.32
C ARG A 120 14.86 -22.24 -0.06
N ARG A 121 13.88 -23.14 -0.12
CA ARG A 121 12.48 -22.78 -0.36
C ARG A 121 11.84 -22.30 0.94
N GLY A 122 11.24 -21.11 0.89
CA GLY A 122 10.40 -20.57 1.95
C GLY A 122 8.97 -21.11 1.88
N THR A 123 8.11 -20.58 2.73
CA THR A 123 6.67 -20.82 2.68
C THR A 123 6.04 -19.76 1.77
N GLY A 124 5.09 -20.16 0.92
CA GLY A 124 4.31 -19.17 0.18
C GLY A 124 3.46 -18.33 1.14
N ALA A 125 3.34 -17.04 0.88
CA ALA A 125 2.57 -16.12 1.71
C ALA A 125 1.77 -15.15 0.84
N THR A 126 0.60 -14.72 1.30
CA THR A 126 -0.17 -13.66 0.63
C THR A 126 -0.32 -12.50 1.59
N LEU A 127 0.19 -11.34 1.20
CA LEU A 127 0.12 -10.09 1.94
C LEU A 127 -0.95 -9.23 1.29
N LEU A 128 -1.89 -8.73 2.08
CA LEU A 128 -2.92 -7.82 1.60
C LEU A 128 -2.75 -6.46 2.28
N PRO A 129 -2.29 -5.41 1.58
CA PRO A 129 -2.46 -4.06 2.08
C PRO A 129 -3.96 -3.76 2.18
N CYS A 130 -4.37 -3.22 3.30
CA CYS A 130 -5.74 -2.81 3.57
C CYS A 130 -6.04 -1.47 2.88
N THR A 131 -5.88 -1.42 1.55
CA THR A 131 -6.05 -0.24 0.70
C THR A 131 -7.12 -0.51 -0.38
N GLY A 132 -8.00 0.48 -0.61
CA GLY A 132 -8.94 0.49 -1.74
C GLY A 132 -10.40 0.10 -1.47
N PHE A 133 -10.81 -0.31 -0.27
CA PHE A 133 -12.13 -0.93 -0.02
C PHE A 133 -13.39 -0.09 -0.31
N ARG A 134 -13.30 1.24 -0.48
CA ARG A 134 -14.48 2.10 -0.72
C ARG A 134 -14.81 2.32 -2.20
N GLN A 135 -13.81 2.39 -3.07
CA GLN A 135 -14.00 2.79 -4.47
C GLN A 135 -13.20 1.95 -5.47
N GLN A 136 -12.38 1.01 -5.01
CA GLN A 136 -11.49 0.21 -5.85
C GLN A 136 -11.42 -1.25 -5.40
N ALA A 137 -11.04 -2.13 -6.31
CA ALA A 137 -10.83 -3.52 -5.96
C ALA A 137 -9.54 -3.66 -5.10
N PRO A 138 -9.58 -4.44 -4.01
CA PRO A 138 -8.38 -4.71 -3.22
C PRO A 138 -7.40 -5.57 -4.02
N ARG A 139 -6.10 -5.27 -3.93
CA ARG A 139 -5.03 -6.00 -4.61
C ARG A 139 -4.04 -6.53 -3.58
N ALA A 140 -3.68 -7.81 -3.68
CA ALA A 140 -2.73 -8.46 -2.79
C ALA A 140 -1.41 -8.80 -3.48
N ILE A 141 -0.38 -9.02 -2.67
CA ILE A 141 0.92 -9.52 -3.12
C ILE A 141 1.04 -10.97 -2.66
N THR A 142 1.25 -11.86 -3.61
CA THR A 142 1.52 -13.28 -3.38
C THR A 142 3.01 -13.53 -3.52
N LEU A 143 3.60 -14.13 -2.49
CA LEU A 143 4.97 -14.63 -2.45
C LEU A 143 4.93 -16.14 -2.61
N SER A 144 5.62 -16.67 -3.61
CA SER A 144 5.79 -18.12 -3.76
C SER A 144 6.84 -18.67 -2.80
N ALA A 145 6.85 -19.99 -2.60
CA ALA A 145 7.90 -20.71 -1.86
C ALA A 145 9.32 -20.48 -2.42
N THR A 146 9.45 -20.05 -3.67
CA THR A 146 10.74 -19.70 -4.31
C THR A 146 11.07 -18.21 -4.17
N GLY A 147 10.28 -17.44 -3.43
CA GLY A 147 10.41 -16.01 -3.21
C GLY A 147 9.96 -15.12 -4.36
N ARG A 148 9.38 -15.67 -5.44
CA ARG A 148 8.79 -14.85 -6.52
C ARG A 148 7.57 -14.11 -5.97
N THR A 149 7.54 -12.79 -6.14
CA THR A 149 6.40 -11.92 -5.81
C THR A 149 5.52 -11.71 -7.04
N ARG A 150 4.19 -11.68 -6.85
CA ARG A 150 3.21 -11.34 -7.88
C ARG A 150 2.07 -10.55 -7.27
N ILE A 151 1.60 -9.53 -7.98
CA ILE A 151 0.37 -8.84 -7.63
C ILE A 151 -0.79 -9.73 -8.10
N ASN A 152 -1.79 -9.90 -7.24
CA ASN A 152 -3.01 -10.66 -7.49
C ASN A 152 -4.20 -9.73 -7.24
N ASP A 153 -5.08 -9.63 -8.24
CA ASP A 153 -6.27 -8.78 -8.20
C ASP A 153 -7.44 -9.43 -7.45
N THR A 154 -7.35 -10.73 -7.12
CA THR A 154 -8.35 -11.44 -6.34
C THR A 154 -7.74 -11.98 -5.04
N PRO A 155 -7.67 -11.14 -3.98
CA PRO A 155 -7.19 -11.58 -2.68
C PRO A 155 -8.16 -12.58 -2.02
N PRO A 156 -7.66 -13.49 -1.17
CA PRO A 156 -8.52 -14.41 -0.42
C PRO A 156 -9.40 -13.64 0.57
N THR A 157 -10.67 -14.03 0.66
CA THR A 157 -11.70 -13.36 1.49
C THR A 157 -11.32 -13.28 2.97
N SER A 158 -10.56 -14.26 3.49
CA SER A 158 -10.09 -14.26 4.87
C SER A 158 -9.17 -13.09 5.21
N LEU A 159 -8.40 -12.58 4.24
CA LEU A 159 -7.54 -11.41 4.44
C LEU A 159 -8.34 -10.12 4.32
N ILE A 160 -9.35 -10.09 3.43
CA ILE A 160 -10.25 -8.94 3.25
C ILE A 160 -11.02 -8.66 4.54
N ASN A 161 -11.59 -9.70 5.16
CA ASN A 161 -12.36 -9.55 6.39
C ASN A 161 -11.51 -8.93 7.52
N ARG A 162 -10.26 -9.37 7.67
CA ARG A 162 -9.31 -8.81 8.66
C ARG A 162 -8.93 -7.34 8.43
N CYS A 163 -9.18 -6.80 7.24
CA CYS A 163 -8.97 -5.38 6.97
C CYS A 163 -10.20 -4.53 7.31
N ASN A 164 -11.36 -5.15 7.48
CA ASN A 164 -12.62 -4.48 7.83
C ASN A 164 -12.93 -4.55 9.34
N ASP A 165 -12.22 -5.41 10.09
CA ASP A 165 -12.26 -5.51 11.55
C ASP A 165 -11.32 -4.49 12.21
#